data_AF-A0A1W6MWD6-F1
#
_entry.id   AF-A0A1W6MWD6-F1
#
_cell.length_a   1.000
_cell.length_b   1.000
_cell.length_c   1.000
_cell.angle_alpha   90.00
_cell.angle_beta   90.00
_cell.angle_gamma   90.00
#
_symmetry.space_group_name_H-M   'P 1'
#
loop_
_entity.id
_entity.type
_entity.pdbx_description
1 polymer ?
#
loop_
_entity_poly.entity_id
_entity_poly.type
_entity_poly.pdbx_seq_one_letter_code
_entity_poly.pdbx_strand_id
1 'polypeptide(L)'
;MKAIFSYIEEKRKEYECHPFFTQLLANPDLPGEKRLAWAPITIPFIMGYADLNCLFRRNEIADPADPLQAILNSHTYEEDFHWQWFLNDLNRHHANPTLPLADAVRILWSDDFKHSRTLSLELCALALRSPSYVLFVMMEVMEATSMTVFKNCVGIKLQNGDECEFFGTKHYLAEASHAIYSLDETK
;
A
#
# COMPACT_ATOMS: atom_id res chain seq x y z
N MET A 1 -16.86 16.05 2.83
CA MET A 1 -16.18 15.19 1.84
C MET A 1 -15.39 15.98 0.79
N LYS A 2 -16.00 16.81 -0.07
CA LYS A 2 -15.26 17.55 -1.13
C LYS A 2 -13.98 18.27 -0.66
N ALA A 3 -14.05 19.06 0.41
CA ALA A 3 -12.87 19.75 0.95
C ALA A 3 -11.76 18.81 1.44
N ILE A 4 -12.14 17.64 1.99
CA ILE A 4 -11.19 16.61 2.43
C ILE A 4 -10.51 15.99 1.21
N PHE A 5 -11.25 15.62 0.18
CA PHE A 5 -10.68 15.08 -1.06
C PHE A 5 -9.75 16.08 -1.77
N SER A 6 -10.13 17.36 -1.81
CA SER A 6 -9.24 18.41 -2.35
C SER A 6 -7.93 18.50 -1.56
N TYR A 7 -8.01 18.38 -0.23
CA TYR A 7 -6.82 18.39 0.63
C TYR A 7 -5.95 17.13 0.44
N ILE A 8 -6.56 15.95 0.33
CA ILE A 8 -5.85 14.69 0.04
C ILE A 8 -5.11 14.82 -1.30
N GLU A 9 -5.78 15.31 -2.35
CA GLU A 9 -5.17 15.46 -3.68
C GLU A 9 -4.05 16.51 -3.69
N GLU A 10 -4.20 17.62 -2.96
CA GLU A 10 -3.13 18.60 -2.76
C GLU A 10 -1.89 17.94 -2.13
N LYS A 11 -2.08 17.19 -1.03
CA LYS A 11 -0.98 16.48 -0.36
C LYS A 11 -0.39 15.35 -1.18
N ARG A 12 -1.20 14.66 -1.99
CA ARG A 12 -0.72 13.66 -2.95
C ARG A 12 0.22 14.29 -3.99
N LYS A 13 -0.13 15.47 -4.53
CA LYS A 13 0.73 16.21 -5.48
C LYS A 13 2.03 16.72 -4.83
N GLU A 14 1.98 17.15 -3.56
CA GLU A 14 3.21 17.48 -2.83
C GLU A 14 4.09 16.22 -2.66
N TYR A 15 3.47 15.10 -2.28
CA TYR A 15 4.16 13.81 -2.09
C TYR A 15 4.81 13.29 -3.38
N GLU A 16 4.14 13.41 -4.53
CA GLU A 16 4.65 12.92 -5.82
C GLU A 16 5.92 13.64 -6.29
N CYS A 17 6.20 14.83 -5.74
CA CYS A 17 7.40 15.61 -6.04
C CYS A 17 8.63 15.17 -5.22
N HIS A 18 8.49 14.26 -4.26
CA HIS A 18 9.59 13.81 -3.42
C HIS A 18 10.75 13.19 -4.26
N PRO A 19 12.04 13.43 -3.92
CA PRO A 19 13.20 12.89 -4.65
C PRO A 19 13.21 11.38 -4.82
N PHE A 20 12.53 10.65 -3.93
CA PHE A 20 12.30 9.22 -4.08
C PHE A 20 11.62 8.88 -5.42
N PHE A 21 10.59 9.65 -5.80
CA PHE A 21 9.90 9.47 -7.08
C PHE A 21 10.67 10.11 -8.22
N THR A 22 11.01 11.40 -8.08
CA THR A 22 11.54 12.23 -9.17
C THR A 22 13.00 11.96 -9.50
N GLN A 23 13.75 11.30 -8.60
CA GLN A 23 15.15 10.96 -8.82
C GLN A 23 15.35 9.45 -8.75
N LEU A 24 15.12 8.79 -7.62
CA LEU A 24 15.43 7.35 -7.49
C LEU A 24 14.58 6.51 -8.44
N LEU A 25 13.25 6.60 -8.34
CA LEU A 25 12.36 5.81 -9.18
C LEU A 25 12.34 6.30 -10.62
N ALA A 26 12.61 7.56 -10.95
CA ALA A 26 12.62 8.03 -12.33
C ALA A 26 13.96 7.82 -13.07
N ASN A 27 15.04 7.39 -12.39
CA ASN A 27 16.37 7.31 -13.00
C ASN A 27 16.49 6.15 -14.01
N PRO A 28 16.67 6.43 -15.32
CA PRO A 28 16.81 5.40 -16.35
C PRO A 28 18.18 4.70 -16.33
N ASP A 29 19.19 5.29 -15.69
CA ASP A 29 20.54 4.73 -15.62
C ASP A 29 20.68 3.70 -14.48
N LEU A 30 19.68 3.60 -13.60
CA LEU A 30 19.64 2.58 -12.54
C LEU A 30 18.89 1.32 -13.00
N PRO A 31 19.47 0.13 -12.82
CA PRO A 31 18.75 -1.13 -12.99
C PRO A 31 17.50 -1.19 -12.11
N GLY A 32 16.46 -1.91 -12.55
CA GLY A 32 15.20 -2.03 -11.83
C GLY A 32 15.37 -2.53 -10.40
N GLU A 33 16.28 -3.49 -10.16
CA GLU A 33 16.57 -4.01 -8.82
C GLU A 33 17.09 -2.91 -7.88
N LYS A 34 17.85 -1.95 -8.40
CA LYS A 34 18.35 -0.81 -7.60
C LYS A 34 17.25 0.20 -7.34
N ARG A 35 16.35 0.42 -8.30
CA ARG A 35 15.17 1.28 -8.14
C ARG A 35 14.18 0.67 -7.14
N LEU A 36 14.10 -0.65 -7.02
CA LEU A 36 13.20 -1.38 -6.13
C LEU A 36 13.86 -1.99 -4.88
N ALA A 37 15.14 -1.69 -4.62
CA ALA A 37 15.87 -2.28 -3.48
C ALA A 37 15.27 -1.94 -2.10
N TRP A 38 14.42 -0.91 -2.03
CA TRP A 38 13.68 -0.53 -0.84
C TRP A 38 12.45 -1.42 -0.60
N ALA A 39 11.92 -2.11 -1.60
CA ALA A 39 10.68 -2.88 -1.50
C ALA A 39 10.64 -3.83 -0.28
N PRO A 40 11.71 -4.58 0.05
CA PRO A 40 11.71 -5.44 1.23
C PRO A 40 11.45 -4.69 2.55
N ILE A 41 11.89 -3.44 2.72
CA ILE A 41 11.71 -2.72 4.00
C ILE A 41 10.23 -2.43 4.29
N THR A 42 9.36 -2.58 3.29
CA THR A 42 7.91 -2.41 3.40
C THR A 42 7.15 -3.67 3.84
N ILE A 43 7.84 -4.80 4.01
CA ILE A 43 7.23 -6.07 4.43
C ILE A 43 6.28 -5.91 5.63
N PRO A 44 6.67 -5.25 6.75
CA PRO A 44 5.77 -5.11 7.89
C PRO A 44 4.49 -4.34 7.58
N PHE A 45 4.54 -3.40 6.64
CA PHE A 45 3.37 -2.66 6.18
C PHE A 45 2.51 -3.54 5.27
N ILE A 46 3.09 -4.15 4.23
CA ILE A 46 2.36 -5.01 3.29
C ILE A 46 1.64 -6.14 4.02
N MET A 47 2.34 -6.82 4.93
CA MET A 47 1.76 -7.93 5.70
C MET A 47 0.77 -7.43 6.75
N GLY A 48 1.07 -6.32 7.43
CA GLY A 48 0.20 -5.73 8.44
C GLY A 48 -1.06 -5.07 7.87
N TYR A 49 -1.11 -4.81 6.56
CA TYR A 49 -2.28 -4.22 5.90
C TYR A 49 -3.50 -5.14 5.97
N ALA A 50 -3.29 -6.46 5.83
CA ALA A 50 -4.35 -7.45 6.00
C ALA A 50 -4.92 -7.42 7.42
N ASP A 51 -4.05 -7.30 8.43
CA ASP A 51 -4.46 -7.16 9.83
C ASP A 51 -5.25 -5.86 10.05
N LEU A 52 -4.78 -4.74 9.48
CA LEU A 52 -5.49 -3.45 9.54
C LEU A 52 -6.91 -3.57 8.97
N ASN A 53 -7.04 -4.20 7.80
CA ASN A 53 -8.32 -4.39 7.14
C ASN A 53 -9.26 -5.29 7.94
N CYS A 54 -8.81 -6.48 8.32
CA CYS A 54 -9.64 -7.49 8.95
C CYS A 54 -10.01 -7.15 10.41
N LEU A 55 -9.08 -6.56 11.17
CA LEU A 55 -9.26 -6.35 12.62
C LEU A 55 -9.80 -4.98 12.99
N PHE A 56 -9.58 -3.96 12.15
CA PHE A 56 -9.88 -2.57 12.53
C PHE A 56 -10.78 -1.81 11.56
N ARG A 57 -10.79 -2.16 10.26
CA ARG A 57 -11.63 -1.47 9.26
C ARG A 57 -12.90 -2.23 8.91
N ARG A 58 -12.85 -3.57 8.85
CA ARG A 58 -14.00 -4.42 8.55
C ARG A 58 -14.93 -4.52 9.76
N ASN A 59 -16.20 -4.22 9.55
CA ASN A 59 -17.24 -4.40 10.54
C ASN A 59 -18.54 -4.84 9.86
N GLU A 60 -18.73 -6.16 9.76
CA GLU A 60 -19.88 -6.78 9.07
C GLU A 60 -21.18 -6.70 9.88
N ILE A 61 -21.08 -6.51 11.20
CA ILE A 61 -22.22 -6.36 12.11
C ILE A 61 -22.57 -4.90 12.40
N ALA A 62 -21.96 -3.97 11.66
CA ALA A 62 -22.21 -2.55 11.79
C ALA A 62 -23.68 -2.21 11.49
N ASP A 63 -24.10 -1.04 11.96
CA ASP A 63 -25.42 -0.49 11.67
C ASP A 63 -25.65 -0.46 10.14
N PRO A 64 -26.69 -1.14 9.61
CA PRO A 64 -27.03 -1.09 8.19
C PRO A 64 -27.27 0.33 7.65
N ALA A 65 -27.49 1.31 8.54
CA ALA A 65 -27.63 2.72 8.19
C ALA A 65 -26.28 3.46 8.02
N ASP A 66 -25.13 2.81 8.17
CA ASP A 66 -23.80 3.40 7.94
C ASP A 66 -23.28 3.05 6.52
N PRO A 67 -23.54 3.89 5.51
CA PRO A 67 -23.11 3.63 4.13
C PRO A 67 -21.58 3.64 3.98
N LEU A 68 -20.85 4.41 4.82
CA LEU A 68 -19.38 4.45 4.73
C LEU A 68 -18.77 3.14 5.20
N GLN A 69 -19.37 2.51 6.22
CA GLN A 69 -18.93 1.19 6.66
C GLN A 69 -19.18 0.10 5.61
N ALA A 70 -20.26 0.21 4.83
CA ALA A 70 -20.50 -0.70 3.71
C ALA A 70 -19.42 -0.59 2.63
N ILE A 71 -19.05 0.65 2.24
CA ILE A 71 -17.95 0.90 1.29
C ILE A 71 -16.62 0.37 1.84
N LEU A 72 -16.32 0.65 3.10
CA LEU A 72 -15.12 0.14 3.78
C LEU A 72 -15.06 -1.39 3.76
N ASN A 73 -16.17 -2.07 4.05
CA ASN A 73 -16.22 -3.53 4.02
C ASN A 73 -15.91 -4.04 2.60
N SER A 74 -16.56 -3.50 1.56
CA SER A 74 -16.31 -3.88 0.16
C SER A 74 -14.83 -3.76 -0.21
N HIS A 75 -14.25 -2.59 0.04
CA HIS A 75 -12.84 -2.33 -0.23
C HIS A 75 -11.92 -3.29 0.54
N THR A 76 -12.24 -3.67 1.78
CA THR A 76 -11.37 -4.61 2.51
C THR A 76 -11.29 -5.99 1.83
N TYR A 77 -12.36 -6.47 1.19
CA TYR A 77 -12.33 -7.79 0.53
C TYR A 77 -11.51 -7.79 -0.75
N GLU A 78 -11.47 -6.66 -1.46
CA GLU A 78 -10.67 -6.50 -2.68
C GLU A 78 -9.17 -6.54 -2.36
N GLU A 79 -8.77 -5.86 -1.28
CA GLU A 79 -7.37 -5.75 -0.85
C GLU A 79 -6.78 -6.99 -0.17
N ASP A 80 -7.62 -7.92 0.31
CA ASP A 80 -7.23 -9.04 1.20
C ASP A 80 -6.10 -9.92 0.64
N PHE A 81 -5.89 -9.90 -0.67
CA PHE A 81 -4.98 -10.81 -1.36
C PHE A 81 -3.78 -10.12 -2.02
N HIS A 82 -3.67 -8.79 -1.95
CA HIS A 82 -2.56 -8.06 -2.62
C HIS A 82 -1.18 -8.47 -2.09
N TRP A 83 -1.05 -8.80 -0.80
CA TRP A 83 0.21 -9.30 -0.22
C TRP A 83 0.75 -10.56 -0.92
N GLN A 84 -0.11 -11.35 -1.57
CA GLN A 84 0.30 -12.54 -2.30
C GLN A 84 1.16 -12.20 -3.53
N TRP A 85 0.88 -11.07 -4.20
CA TRP A 85 1.69 -10.58 -5.31
C TRP A 85 3.12 -10.27 -4.84
N PHE A 86 3.25 -9.67 -3.66
CA PHE A 86 4.57 -9.38 -3.08
C PHE A 86 5.36 -10.67 -2.78
N LEU A 87 4.72 -11.69 -2.20
CA LEU A 87 5.38 -12.97 -1.98
C LEU A 87 5.73 -13.68 -3.29
N ASN A 88 4.87 -13.57 -4.30
CA ASN A 88 5.16 -14.11 -5.63
C ASN A 88 6.40 -13.44 -6.24
N ASP A 89 6.54 -12.12 -6.11
CA ASP A 89 7.73 -11.38 -6.54
C ASP A 89 9.00 -11.87 -5.83
N LEU A 90 8.94 -12.03 -4.51
CA LEU A 90 10.10 -12.55 -3.74
C LEU A 90 10.53 -13.94 -4.24
N ASN A 91 9.58 -14.81 -4.57
CA ASN A 91 9.86 -16.15 -5.09
C ASN A 91 10.40 -16.10 -6.53
N ARG A 92 9.72 -15.38 -7.43
CA ARG A 92 10.04 -15.30 -8.86
C ARG A 92 11.40 -14.66 -9.12
N HIS A 93 11.78 -13.69 -8.30
CA HIS A 93 13.03 -12.94 -8.46
C HIS A 93 14.15 -13.42 -7.54
N HIS A 94 14.00 -14.62 -6.94
CA HIS A 94 15.00 -15.23 -6.06
C HIS A 94 15.42 -14.34 -4.87
N ALA A 95 14.51 -13.47 -4.42
CA ALA A 95 14.68 -12.60 -3.25
C ALA A 95 14.13 -13.23 -1.96
N ASN A 96 13.95 -14.56 -1.95
CA ASN A 96 13.46 -15.35 -0.82
C ASN A 96 14.53 -16.36 -0.33
N PRO A 97 15.60 -15.91 0.33
CA PRO A 97 16.64 -16.80 0.83
C PRO A 97 16.16 -17.62 2.03
N THR A 98 16.64 -18.86 2.15
CA THR A 98 16.46 -19.64 3.40
C THR A 98 17.33 -19.04 4.50
N LEU A 99 16.71 -18.68 5.63
CA LEU A 99 17.39 -18.10 6.79
C LEU A 99 17.01 -18.85 8.07
N PRO A 100 17.93 -18.94 9.07
CA PRO A 100 17.54 -19.31 10.42
C PRO A 100 16.46 -18.35 10.94
N LEU A 101 15.47 -18.88 11.66
CA LEU A 101 14.35 -18.08 12.18
C LEU A 101 14.84 -16.86 13.00
N ALA A 102 15.89 -17.04 13.80
CA ALA A 102 16.47 -15.94 14.58
C ALA A 102 17.00 -14.80 13.70
N ASP A 103 17.54 -15.10 12.53
CA ASP A 103 18.07 -14.10 11.60
C ASP A 103 16.95 -13.39 10.86
N ALA A 104 15.91 -14.12 10.44
CA ALA A 104 14.70 -13.52 9.87
C ALA A 104 14.05 -12.53 10.85
N VAL A 105 13.93 -12.91 12.14
CA VAL A 105 13.39 -12.03 13.18
C VAL A 105 14.29 -10.81 13.40
N ARG A 106 15.62 -10.98 13.45
CA ARG A 106 16.56 -9.85 13.58
C ARG A 106 16.44 -8.86 12.44
N ILE A 107 16.26 -9.33 11.20
CA ILE A 107 16.05 -8.48 10.03
C ILE A 107 14.73 -7.73 10.16
N LEU A 108 13.63 -8.44 10.38
CA LEU A 108 12.30 -7.83 10.45
C LEU A 108 12.14 -6.85 11.62
N TRP A 109 12.90 -7.00 12.70
CA TRP A 109 12.94 -6.10 13.86
C TRP A 109 14.12 -5.11 13.86
N SER A 110 14.93 -5.07 12.80
CA SER A 110 16.05 -4.12 12.71
C SER A 110 15.55 -2.67 12.58
N ASP A 111 16.48 -1.72 12.69
CA ASP A 111 16.19 -0.30 12.52
C ASP A 111 15.76 0.05 11.08
N ASP A 112 16.24 -0.70 10.07
CA ASP A 112 15.87 -0.47 8.66
C ASP A 112 14.36 -0.63 8.43
N PHE A 113 13.73 -1.55 9.17
CA PHE A 113 12.30 -1.85 9.08
C PHE A 113 11.45 -1.06 10.08
N LYS A 114 12.07 -0.25 10.95
CA LYS A 114 11.40 0.44 12.06
C LYS A 114 10.28 1.36 11.58
N HIS A 115 10.51 2.11 10.51
CA HIS A 115 9.51 3.05 9.98
C HIS A 115 8.28 2.31 9.46
N SER A 116 8.46 1.21 8.72
CA SER A 116 7.34 0.40 8.22
C SER A 116 6.55 -0.24 9.37
N ARG A 117 7.23 -0.80 10.38
CA ARG A 117 6.56 -1.34 11.58
C ARG A 117 5.78 -0.26 12.33
N THR A 118 6.41 0.90 12.53
CA THR A 118 5.80 2.01 13.30
C THR A 118 4.56 2.53 12.59
N LEU A 119 4.63 2.72 11.26
CA LEU A 119 3.49 3.13 10.45
C LEU A 119 2.30 2.16 10.61
N SER A 120 2.52 0.84 10.50
CA SER A 120 1.44 -0.14 10.68
C SER A 120 0.79 -0.02 12.07
N LEU A 121 1.60 0.14 13.12
CA LEU A 121 1.09 0.27 14.49
C LEU A 121 0.33 1.58 14.71
N GLU A 122 0.83 2.69 14.17
CA GLU A 122 0.17 4.00 14.25
C GLU A 122 -1.17 4.00 13.51
N LEU A 123 -1.22 3.38 12.31
CA LEU A 123 -2.45 3.21 11.54
C LEU A 123 -3.47 2.36 12.31
N CYS A 124 -3.07 1.22 12.88
CA CYS A 124 -3.96 0.41 13.71
C CYS A 124 -4.45 1.18 14.95
N ALA A 125 -3.58 1.96 15.60
CA ALA A 125 -3.96 2.77 16.75
C ALA A 125 -4.95 3.90 16.39
N LEU A 126 -4.78 4.53 15.23
CA LEU A 126 -5.74 5.52 14.70
C LEU A 126 -7.06 4.88 14.32
N ALA A 127 -7.04 3.68 13.72
CA ALA A 127 -8.24 2.97 13.32
C ALA A 127 -9.05 2.46 14.53
N LEU A 128 -8.36 2.07 15.60
CA LEU A 128 -8.97 1.51 16.79
C LEU A 128 -10.02 2.46 17.38
N ARG A 129 -11.30 2.02 17.32
CA ARG A 129 -12.47 2.74 17.84
C ARG A 129 -12.75 4.07 17.15
N SER A 130 -12.16 4.30 15.98
CA SER A 130 -12.53 5.43 15.12
C SER A 130 -13.89 5.20 14.47
N PRO A 131 -14.69 6.27 14.27
CA PRO A 131 -15.93 6.16 13.52
C PRO A 131 -15.64 5.93 12.03
N SER A 132 -16.62 5.37 11.31
CA SER A 132 -16.51 4.98 9.89
C SER A 132 -16.02 6.11 8.99
N TYR A 133 -16.42 7.36 9.23
CA TYR A 133 -15.93 8.50 8.42
C TYR A 133 -14.43 8.77 8.59
N VAL A 134 -13.84 8.50 9.76
CA VAL A 134 -12.38 8.61 9.95
C VAL A 134 -11.68 7.46 9.23
N LEU A 135 -12.21 6.24 9.35
CA LEU A 135 -11.67 5.06 8.66
C LEU A 135 -11.75 5.21 7.13
N PHE A 136 -12.82 5.83 6.64
CA PHE A 136 -13.00 6.14 5.22
C PHE A 136 -11.97 7.16 4.75
N VAL A 137 -11.75 8.26 5.49
CA VAL A 137 -10.70 9.23 5.14
C VAL A 137 -9.31 8.60 5.21
N MET A 138 -9.06 7.73 6.18
CA MET A 138 -7.80 6.98 6.30
C MET A 138 -7.57 6.08 5.08
N MET A 139 -8.60 5.35 4.63
CA MET A 139 -8.57 4.57 3.39
C MET A 139 -8.17 5.44 2.19
N GLU A 140 -8.87 6.57 1.98
CA GLU A 140 -8.64 7.47 0.85
C GLU A 140 -7.23 8.07 0.83
N VAL A 141 -6.69 8.40 2.01
CA VAL A 141 -5.29 8.86 2.14
C VAL A 141 -4.32 7.74 1.75
N MET A 142 -4.61 6.51 2.17
CA MET A 142 -3.76 5.35 1.89
C MET A 142 -3.79 5.01 0.39
N GLU A 143 -4.96 5.00 -0.24
CA GLU A 143 -5.10 4.81 -1.70
C GLU A 143 -4.39 5.93 -2.49
N ALA A 144 -4.57 7.20 -2.12
CA ALA A 144 -3.89 8.30 -2.81
C ALA A 144 -2.34 8.17 -2.72
N THR A 145 -1.85 7.71 -1.57
CA THR A 145 -0.43 7.47 -1.33
C THR A 145 0.07 6.26 -2.12
N SER A 146 -0.66 5.13 -2.09
CA SER A 146 -0.31 3.89 -2.79
C SER A 146 -0.32 4.09 -4.31
N MET A 147 -1.33 4.78 -4.84
CA MET A 147 -1.45 5.15 -6.25
C MET A 147 -0.21 5.88 -6.76
N THR A 148 0.34 6.80 -5.96
CA THR A 148 1.55 7.54 -6.31
C THR A 148 2.76 6.62 -6.38
N VAL A 149 2.89 5.67 -5.45
CA VAL A 149 3.96 4.66 -5.47
C VAL A 149 3.84 3.76 -6.70
N PHE A 150 2.66 3.16 -6.92
CA PHE A 150 2.48 2.19 -8.00
C PHE A 150 2.62 2.83 -9.37
N LYS A 151 2.07 4.04 -9.58
CA LYS A 151 2.25 4.82 -10.82
C LYS A 151 3.73 5.01 -11.16
N ASN A 152 4.58 5.26 -10.16
CA ASN A 152 6.02 5.43 -10.37
C ASN A 152 6.79 4.11 -10.48
N CYS A 153 6.17 2.98 -10.18
CA CYS A 153 6.75 1.65 -10.40
C CYS A 153 6.38 1.04 -11.76
N VAL A 154 5.39 1.59 -12.47
CA VAL A 154 4.97 1.13 -13.80
C VAL A 154 6.17 1.09 -14.76
N GLY A 155 6.37 -0.07 -15.38
CA GLY A 155 7.38 -0.31 -16.39
C GLY A 155 8.81 -0.46 -15.83
N ILE A 156 8.99 -0.51 -14.51
CA ILE A 156 10.29 -0.85 -13.92
C ILE A 156 10.58 -2.32 -14.16
N LYS A 157 11.42 -2.59 -15.16
CA LYS A 157 11.88 -3.94 -15.47
C LYS A 157 13.15 -4.27 -14.71
N LEU A 158 13.21 -5.48 -14.18
CA LEU A 158 14.43 -6.10 -13.66
C LEU A 158 15.33 -6.54 -14.82
N GLN A 159 16.56 -6.95 -14.51
CA GLN A 159 17.57 -7.38 -15.50
C GLN A 159 17.12 -8.56 -16.35
N ASN A 160 16.27 -9.43 -15.81
CA ASN A 160 15.69 -10.55 -16.55
C ASN A 160 14.55 -10.12 -17.51
N GLY A 161 14.20 -8.82 -17.53
CA GLY A 161 13.16 -8.25 -18.38
C GLY A 161 11.75 -8.33 -17.78
N ASP A 162 11.59 -8.98 -16.62
CA ASP A 162 10.32 -9.07 -15.91
C ASP A 162 10.02 -7.78 -15.13
N GLU A 163 8.76 -7.58 -14.80
CA GLU A 163 8.28 -6.55 -13.89
C GLU A 163 7.64 -7.24 -12.67
N CYS A 164 7.79 -6.63 -11.49
CA CYS A 164 7.16 -7.11 -10.27
C CYS A 164 5.63 -6.96 -10.35
N GLU A 165 4.90 -7.90 -9.75
CA GLU A 165 3.46 -7.88 -9.65
C GLU A 165 2.97 -6.80 -8.67
N PHE A 166 3.60 -6.71 -7.49
CA PHE A 166 3.21 -5.76 -6.43
C PHE A 166 3.72 -4.35 -6.75
N PHE A 167 5.03 -4.19 -6.95
CA PHE A 167 5.62 -2.91 -7.34
C PHE A 167 5.74 -2.79 -8.85
N GLY A 168 4.61 -2.79 -9.55
CA GLY A 168 4.59 -2.67 -11.01
C GLY A 168 3.19 -2.46 -11.59
N THR A 169 3.10 -2.62 -12.91
CA THR A 169 1.89 -2.34 -13.71
C THR A 169 0.66 -3.09 -13.22
N LYS A 170 0.79 -4.34 -12.74
CA LYS A 170 -0.35 -5.15 -12.30
C LYS A 170 -1.09 -4.51 -11.13
N HIS A 171 -0.38 -4.15 -10.06
CA HIS A 171 -1.00 -3.48 -8.90
C HIS A 171 -1.52 -2.09 -9.28
N TYR A 172 -0.78 -1.30 -10.06
CA TYR A 172 -1.26 0.00 -10.54
C TYR A 172 -2.61 -0.09 -11.26
N LEU A 173 -2.80 -1.09 -12.13
CA LEU A 173 -4.06 -1.26 -12.86
C LEU A 173 -5.23 -1.68 -11.95
N ALA A 174 -4.96 -2.50 -10.92
CA ALA A 174 -5.97 -2.85 -9.93
C ALA A 174 -6.46 -1.60 -9.19
N GLU A 175 -5.54 -0.79 -8.66
CA GLU A 175 -5.86 0.43 -7.91
C GLU A 175 -6.50 1.50 -8.80
N ALA A 176 -6.04 1.65 -10.05
CA ALA A 176 -6.60 2.63 -10.98
C ALA A 176 -8.06 2.32 -11.37
N SER A 177 -8.46 1.04 -11.26
CA SER A 177 -9.85 0.65 -11.44
C SER A 177 -10.75 1.08 -10.28
N HIS A 178 -10.21 1.22 -9.06
CA HIS A 178 -10.95 1.66 -7.87
C HIS A 178 -11.30 3.16 -7.91
N ALA A 179 -10.36 4.00 -8.38
CA ALA A 179 -10.53 5.46 -8.46
C ALA A 179 -11.71 5.93 -9.34
N ILE A 180 -12.23 5.06 -10.21
CA ILE A 180 -13.41 5.34 -11.03
C ILE A 180 -14.70 5.19 -10.21
N TYR A 181 -14.74 4.30 -9.22
CA TYR A 181 -15.93 4.03 -8.40
C TYR A 181 -16.12 5.07 -7.27
N SER A 182 -15.05 5.52 -6.63
CA SER A 182 -15.13 6.52 -5.54
C SER A 182 -15.68 7.89 -5.98
N LEU A 183 -15.53 8.23 -7.27
CA LEU A 183 -16.08 9.44 -7.87
C LEU A 183 -17.58 9.38 -8.21
N ASP A 184 -18.15 8.18 -8.38
CA ASP A 184 -19.57 8.02 -8.71
C ASP A 184 -20.45 7.78 -7.47
N GLU A 185 -19.90 7.23 -6.40
CA GLU A 185 -20.63 7.05 -5.13
C GLU A 185 -20.73 8.34 -4.28
N THR A 186 -20.07 9.42 -4.71
CA THR A 186 -20.04 10.71 -4.00
C THR A 186 -20.84 11.84 -4.69
N LYS A 187 -21.66 11.50 -5.69
CA LYS A 187 -22.69 12.39 -6.27
C LYS A 187 -24.01 12.30 -5.53
#